data_AF-A0A970GPZ2-F1
#
_entry.id   AF-A0A970GPZ2-F1
#
_cell.length_a   1.000
_cell.length_b   1.000
_cell.length_c   1.000
_cell.angle_alpha   90.00
_cell.angle_beta   90.00
_cell.angle_gamma   90.00
#
_symmetry.space_group_name_H-M   'P 1'
#
loop_
_entity.id
_entity.type
_entity.pdbx_description
1 polymer ?
#
loop_
_entity_poly.entity_id
_entity_poly.type
_entity_poly.pdbx_seq_one_letter_code
_entity_poly.pdbx_strand_id
1 'polypeptide(L)'
;MQEEAKGKSFIKGAAILTAAGLLAKVMGFAYRVILTRIIEPEGMGLYQIAYPVYTTLLVISRSGIPIALAKLIAEKVSLGQRKAAFRIFKVGRNLAFVVGLFFSILMAVLAKPLT
;
A
#
# COMPACT_ATOMS: atom_id res chain seq x y z
N MET A 1 5.83 -1.39 -36.19
CA MET A 1 6.81 -0.82 -35.26
C MET A 1 6.19 -0.36 -33.91
N GLN A 2 5.18 -1.06 -33.36
CA GLN A 2 4.55 -0.69 -32.07
C GLN A 2 4.98 -1.57 -30.87
N GLU A 3 5.91 -2.50 -31.08
CA GLU A 3 6.34 -3.47 -30.06
C GLU A 3 7.36 -2.88 -29.06
N GLU A 4 8.23 -1.95 -29.50
CA GLU A 4 9.29 -1.39 -28.65
C GLU A 4 8.80 -0.45 -27.53
N ALA A 5 7.68 0.25 -27.73
CA ALA A 5 7.18 1.24 -26.77
C ALA A 5 6.52 0.62 -25.53
N LYS A 6 5.90 -0.56 -25.67
CA LYS A 6 5.31 -1.31 -24.55
C LYS A 6 6.39 -1.94 -23.65
N GLY A 7 7.45 -2.49 -24.25
CA GLY A 7 8.58 -3.09 -23.53
C GLY A 7 9.31 -2.08 -22.64
N LYS A 8 9.61 -0.88 -23.17
CA LYS A 8 10.27 0.19 -22.41
C LYS A 8 9.45 0.68 -21.22
N SER A 9 8.13 0.84 -21.36
CA SER A 9 7.26 1.25 -20.25
C SER A 9 7.11 0.17 -19.18
N PHE A 10 7.02 -1.10 -19.59
CA PHE A 10 6.90 -2.22 -18.65
C PHE A 10 8.19 -2.42 -17.86
N ILE A 11 9.36 -2.39 -18.54
CA ILE A 11 10.69 -2.47 -17.92
C ILE A 11 10.90 -1.30 -16.95
N LYS A 12 10.51 -0.08 -17.33
CA LYS A 12 10.61 1.09 -16.44
C LYS A 12 9.72 0.94 -15.19
N GLY A 13 8.49 0.45 -15.35
CA GLY A 13 7.58 0.18 -14.23
C GLY A 13 8.11 -0.92 -13.30
N ALA A 14 8.61 -2.01 -13.87
CA ALA A 14 9.22 -3.10 -13.12
C ALA A 14 10.50 -2.65 -12.38
N ALA A 15 11.35 -1.84 -13.01
CA ALA A 15 12.55 -1.29 -12.38
C ALA A 15 12.22 -0.40 -11.17
N ILE A 16 11.20 0.46 -11.30
CA ILE A 16 10.73 1.31 -10.19
C ILE A 16 10.15 0.45 -9.06
N LEU A 17 9.34 -0.56 -9.39
CA LEU A 17 8.74 -1.44 -8.39
C LEU A 17 9.81 -2.25 -7.63
N THR A 18 10.82 -2.75 -8.34
CA THR A 18 11.96 -3.46 -7.75
C THR A 18 12.77 -2.54 -6.84
N ALA A 19 13.08 -1.32 -7.28
CA ALA A 19 13.79 -0.33 -6.47
C ALA A 19 12.99 0.05 -5.20
N ALA A 20 11.69 0.30 -5.35
CA ALA A 20 10.80 0.58 -4.23
C ALA A 20 10.70 -0.60 -3.25
N GLY A 21 10.61 -1.83 -3.77
CA GLY A 21 10.59 -3.06 -2.96
C GLY A 21 11.90 -3.28 -2.19
N LEU A 22 13.04 -3.01 -2.82
CA LEU A 22 14.35 -3.03 -2.17
C LEU A 22 14.42 -2.02 -1.03
N LEU A 23 14.03 -0.77 -1.28
CA LEU A 23 14.00 0.28 -0.25
C LEU A 23 13.08 -0.09 0.92
N ALA A 24 11.89 -0.62 0.63
CA ALA A 24 10.96 -1.09 1.66
C ALA A 24 11.54 -2.22 2.51
N LYS A 25 12.27 -3.17 1.89
CA LYS A 25 12.96 -4.24 2.63
C LYS A 25 14.12 -3.72 3.48
N VAL A 26 14.89 -2.76 2.99
CA VAL A 26 15.95 -2.12 3.78
C VAL A 26 15.36 -1.40 5.00
N MET A 27 14.27 -0.64 4.82
CA MET A 27 13.56 0.00 5.93
C MET A 27 13.02 -1.02 6.94
N GLY A 28 12.39 -2.09 6.46
CA GLY A 28 11.87 -3.16 7.33
C GLY A 28 12.97 -3.91 8.08
N PHE A 29 14.12 -4.14 7.43
CA PHE A 29 15.28 -4.74 8.05
C PHE A 29 15.88 -3.83 9.14
N ALA A 30 16.06 -2.55 8.85
CA ALA A 30 16.55 -1.58 9.83
C ALA A 30 15.64 -1.49 11.06
N TYR A 31 14.31 -1.43 10.84
CA TYR A 31 13.32 -1.47 11.92
C TYR A 31 13.47 -2.73 12.78
N ARG A 32 13.59 -3.90 12.15
CA ARG A 32 13.72 -5.17 12.86
C ARG A 32 15.02 -5.27 13.65
N VAL A 33 16.12 -4.72 13.14
CA VAL A 33 17.42 -4.66 13.85
C VAL A 33 17.33 -3.80 15.10
N ILE A 34 16.73 -2.61 15.00
CA ILE A 34 16.53 -1.73 16.16
C ILE A 34 15.63 -2.42 17.19
N LEU A 35 14.53 -3.02 16.75
CA LEU A 35 13.58 -3.71 17.61
C LEU A 35 14.23 -4.88 18.38
N THR A 36 15.06 -5.67 17.70
CA THR A 36 15.79 -6.81 18.31
C THR A 36 16.75 -6.35 19.41
N ARG A 37 17.32 -5.15 19.30
CA ARG A 37 18.20 -4.58 20.34
C ARG A 37 17.44 -4.05 21.55
N ILE A 38 16.17 -3.68 21.39
CA ILE A 38 15.34 -3.09 22.46
C ILE A 38 14.56 -4.16 23.23
N ILE A 39 14.03 -5.17 22.53
CA ILE A 39 13.08 -6.15 23.10
C ILE A 39 13.76 -7.35 23.78
N GLU A 40 15.09 -7.48 23.62
CA GLU A 40 15.89 -8.63 24.11
C GLU A 40 15.47 -9.98 23.48
N PRO A 41 16.29 -11.05 23.60
CA PRO A 41 16.04 -12.32 22.88
C PRO A 41 14.72 -13.00 23.22
N GLU A 42 14.23 -12.82 24.45
CA GLU A 42 13.01 -13.45 24.96
C GLU A 42 11.75 -12.86 24.31
N GLY A 43 11.67 -11.54 24.13
CA GLY A 43 10.53 -10.90 23.49
C GLY A 43 10.49 -11.11 21.97
N MET A 44 11.64 -11.38 21.33
CA MET A 44 11.70 -11.73 19.90
C MET A 44 11.07 -13.11 19.61
N GLY A 45 11.07 -14.03 20.57
CA GLY A 45 10.38 -15.32 20.46
C GLY A 45 8.86 -15.13 20.31
N LEU A 46 8.27 -14.30 21.16
CA LEU A 46 6.85 -13.95 21.10
C LEU A 46 6.49 -13.17 19.82
N TYR A 47 7.35 -12.22 19.42
CA TYR A 47 7.16 -11.46 18.18
C TYR A 47 7.06 -12.38 16.95
N GLN A 48 7.90 -13.41 16.85
CA GLN A 48 7.89 -14.32 15.69
C GLN A 48 6.62 -15.17 15.60
N ILE A 49 5.97 -15.47 16.72
CA ILE A 49 4.71 -16.22 16.75
C ILE A 49 3.54 -15.31 16.34
N ALA A 50 3.51 -14.08 16.85
CA ALA A 50 2.40 -13.15 16.57
C ALA A 50 2.49 -12.47 15.19
N TYR A 51 3.72 -12.24 14.69
CA TYR A 51 3.95 -11.46 13.48
C TYR A 51 3.22 -12.00 12.23
N PRO A 52 3.22 -13.31 11.92
CA PRO A 52 2.49 -13.85 10.78
C PRO A 52 0.98 -13.53 10.85
N VAL A 53 0.37 -13.71 12.02
CA VAL A 53 -1.06 -13.42 12.24
C VAL A 53 -1.35 -11.94 12.00
N TYR A 54 -0.52 -11.06 12.55
CA TYR A 54 -0.60 -9.61 12.31
C TYR A 54 -0.50 -9.27 10.82
N THR A 55 0.48 -9.83 10.11
CA THR A 55 0.67 -9.54 8.68
C THR A 55 -0.50 -10.02 7.82
N THR A 56 -1.09 -11.17 8.13
CA THR A 56 -2.27 -11.68 7.42
C THR A 56 -3.45 -10.74 7.58
N LEU A 57 -3.77 -10.35 8.82
CA LEU A 57 -4.85 -9.40 9.11
C LEU A 57 -4.62 -8.05 8.43
N LEU A 58 -3.38 -7.57 8.44
CA LEU A 58 -2.99 -6.32 7.79
C LEU A 58 -3.19 -6.35 6.27
N VAL A 59 -2.79 -7.45 5.62
CA VAL A 59 -2.94 -7.64 4.17
C VAL A 59 -4.42 -7.75 3.81
N ILE A 60 -5.22 -8.51 4.56
CA ILE A 60 -6.67 -8.60 4.35
C ILE A 60 -7.30 -7.20 4.45
N SER A 61 -6.85 -6.38 5.39
CA SER A 61 -7.39 -5.03 5.61
C SER A 61 -7.10 -4.04 4.48
N ARG A 62 -5.98 -4.17 3.74
CA ARG A 62 -5.55 -3.17 2.74
C ARG A 62 -5.49 -3.66 1.29
N SER A 63 -5.55 -4.96 1.02
CA SER A 63 -5.26 -5.50 -0.31
C SER A 63 -6.35 -5.31 -1.38
N GLY A 64 -7.62 -5.11 -1.02
CA GLY A 64 -8.70 -5.13 -2.02
C GLY A 64 -8.85 -3.85 -2.86
N ILE A 65 -8.85 -2.69 -2.22
CA ILE A 65 -9.27 -1.42 -2.84
C ILE A 65 -8.30 -0.96 -3.94
N PRO A 66 -6.97 -0.94 -3.75
CA PRO A 66 -6.04 -0.46 -4.76
C PRO A 66 -5.98 -1.40 -5.98
N ILE A 67 -6.08 -2.71 -5.75
CA ILE A 67 -6.04 -3.73 -6.81
C ILE A 67 -7.28 -3.62 -7.71
N ALA A 68 -8.47 -3.48 -7.11
CA ALA A 68 -9.71 -3.29 -7.86
C ALA A 68 -9.68 -1.99 -8.68
N LEU A 69 -9.19 -0.89 -8.10
CA LEU A 69 -9.03 0.39 -8.81
C LEU A 69 -8.06 0.29 -9.98
N ALA A 70 -6.91 -0.38 -9.80
CA ALA A 70 -5.93 -0.57 -10.88
C ALA A 70 -6.54 -1.34 -12.06
N LYS A 71 -7.27 -2.43 -11.79
CA LYS A 71 -7.94 -3.24 -12.82
C LYS A 71 -9.02 -2.43 -13.55
N LEU A 72 -9.88 -1.73 -12.81
CA LEU A 72 -10.99 -0.95 -13.37
C LEU A 72 -10.48 0.21 -14.25
N ILE A 73 -9.42 0.89 -13.83
CA ILE A 73 -8.77 1.94 -14.63
C ILE A 73 -8.16 1.34 -15.89
N ALA A 74 -7.44 0.23 -15.80
CA ALA A 74 -6.81 -0.42 -16.96
C ALA A 74 -7.82 -0.86 -18.01
N GLU A 75 -8.98 -1.39 -17.60
CA GLU A 75 -10.08 -1.78 -18.49
C GLU A 75 -10.70 -0.58 -19.23
N LYS A 76 -10.90 0.55 -18.55
CA LYS A 76 -11.41 1.76 -19.20
C LYS A 76 -10.37 2.46 -20.09
N VAL A 77 -9.08 2.30 -19.78
CA VAL A 77 -8.00 2.78 -20.64
C VAL A 77 -7.88 1.94 -21.91
N SER A 78 -8.03 0.61 -21.85
CA SER A 78 -7.94 -0.26 -23.02
C SER A 78 -9.08 -0.04 -24.02
N LEU A 79 -10.28 0.30 -23.53
CA LEU A 79 -11.44 0.69 -24.35
C LEU A 79 -11.32 2.08 -24.99
N GLY A 80 -10.18 2.77 -24.86
CA GLY A 80 -9.96 4.12 -25.40
C GLY A 80 -10.67 5.25 -24.62
N GLN A 81 -11.43 4.93 -23.57
CA GLN A 81 -12.22 5.87 -22.78
C GLN A 81 -11.37 6.56 -21.68
N ARG A 82 -10.29 7.25 -22.08
CA ARG A 82 -9.37 7.91 -21.13
C ARG A 82 -10.06 8.89 -20.17
N LYS A 83 -11.08 9.61 -20.64
CA LYS A 83 -11.88 10.53 -19.78
C LYS A 83 -12.61 9.77 -18.66
N ALA A 84 -13.14 8.58 -18.94
CA ALA A 84 -13.81 7.75 -17.94
C ALA A 84 -12.81 7.15 -16.93
N ALA A 85 -11.65 6.69 -17.40
CA ALA A 85 -10.56 6.21 -16.54
C ALA A 85 -10.07 7.31 -15.57
N PHE A 86 -9.86 8.53 -16.05
CA PHE A 86 -9.50 9.67 -15.19
C PHE A 86 -10.59 10.04 -14.19
N ARG A 87 -11.87 9.92 -14.57
CA ARG A 87 -13.00 10.14 -13.66
C ARG A 87 -12.98 9.11 -12.53
N ILE A 88 -12.78 7.83 -12.84
CA ILE A 88 -12.67 6.75 -11.85
C ILE A 88 -11.50 6.99 -10.91
N PHE A 89 -10.33 7.37 -11.45
CA PHE A 89 -9.17 7.72 -10.62
C PHE A 89 -9.46 8.90 -9.69
N LYS A 90 -10.09 9.97 -10.20
CA LYS A 90 -10.43 11.15 -9.40
C LYS A 90 -11.43 10.82 -8.30
N VAL A 91 -12.47 10.05 -8.61
CA VAL A 91 -13.48 9.60 -7.64
C VAL A 91 -12.85 8.67 -6.60
N GLY A 92 -12.05 7.69 -7.03
CA GLY A 92 -11.37 6.76 -6.12
C GLY A 92 -10.42 7.47 -5.16
N ARG A 93 -9.63 8.44 -5.66
CA ARG A 93 -8.78 9.29 -4.83
C ARG A 93 -9.59 10.13 -3.86
N ASN A 94 -10.68 10.74 -4.32
CA ASN A 94 -11.52 11.59 -3.46
C ASN A 94 -12.20 10.78 -2.37
N LEU A 95 -12.68 9.58 -2.70
CA LEU A 95 -13.25 8.64 -1.74
C LEU A 95 -12.22 8.22 -0.69
N ALA A 96 -11.01 7.82 -1.12
CA ALA A 96 -9.94 7.47 -0.20
C ALA A 96 -9.55 8.66 0.71
N PHE A 97 -9.54 9.88 0.16
CA PHE A 97 -9.26 11.08 0.93
C PHE A 97 -10.36 11.39 1.96
N VAL A 98 -11.64 11.29 1.58
CA VAL A 98 -12.77 11.52 2.48
C VAL A 98 -12.82 10.46 3.58
N VAL A 99 -12.64 9.19 3.24
CA VAL A 99 -12.60 8.10 4.23
C VAL A 99 -11.41 8.26 5.16
N GLY A 100 -10.22 8.58 4.62
CA GLY A 100 -9.04 8.84 5.43
C GLY A 100 -9.21 10.05 6.35
N LEU A 101 -9.81 11.13 5.85
CA LEU A 101 -10.11 12.32 6.64
C LEU A 101 -11.15 12.03 7.73
N PHE A 102 -12.18 11.25 7.41
CA PHE A 102 -13.19 10.81 8.36
C PHE A 102 -12.57 9.99 9.50
N PHE A 103 -11.75 8.98 9.18
CA PHE A 103 -11.04 8.20 10.19
C PHE A 103 -10.03 9.03 10.98
N SER A 104 -9.37 9.99 10.34
CA SER A 104 -8.43 10.92 11.01
C SER A 104 -9.16 11.82 12.01
N ILE A 105 -10.30 12.39 11.63
CA ILE A 105 -11.14 13.22 12.52
C ILE A 105 -11.73 12.35 13.63
N LEU A 106 -12.23 11.15 13.31
CA LEU A 106 -12.76 10.22 14.29
C LEU A 106 -11.70 9.86 15.33
N MET A 107 -10.48 9.53 14.90
CA MET A 107 -9.34 9.30 15.80
C MET A 107 -9.00 10.55 16.62
N ALA A 108 -8.99 11.73 16.02
CA ALA A 108 -8.67 12.98 16.73
C ALA A 108 -9.72 13.35 17.79
N VAL A 109 -11.01 13.06 17.55
CA VAL A 109 -12.09 13.29 18.50
C VAL A 109 -12.11 12.21 19.58
N LEU A 110 -11.95 10.92 19.24
CA LEU A 110 -11.83 9.86 20.25
C LEU A 110 -10.55 9.99 21.09
N ALA A 111 -9.48 10.58 20.55
CA ALA A 111 -8.25 10.87 21.30
C ALA A 111 -8.45 11.94 22.40
N LYS A 112 -9.57 12.69 22.38
CA LYS A 112 -10.06 13.54 23.47
C LYS A 112 -11.40 12.98 23.96
N PRO A 113 -11.43 11.87 24.73
CA PRO A 113 -10.99 11.88 26.11
C PRO A 113 -10.37 10.52 26.57
N LEU A 114 -9.05 10.47 26.67
CA LEU A 114 -8.33 9.54 27.57
C LEU A 114 -7.38 10.34 28.48
N THR A 115 -7.92 11.38 29.11
CA THR A 115 -7.36 12.04 30.28
C THR A 115 -8.49 12.21 31.27
#